data_AF-R7U525-F1
#
_entry.id   AF-R7U525-F1
#
_cell.length_a   1.000
_cell.length_b   1.000
_cell.length_c   1.000
_cell.angle_alpha   90.00
_cell.angle_beta   90.00
_cell.angle_gamma   90.00
#
_symmetry.space_group_name_H-M   'P 1'
#
loop_
_entity.id
_entity.type
_entity.pdbx_description
1 polymer ?
#
loop_
_entity_poly.entity_id
_entity_poly.type
_entity_poly.pdbx_seq_one_letter_code
_entity_poly.pdbx_strand_id
1 'polypeptide(L)'
;LKTLKHPSILKFLAYIKNSDEKWVITERVVPLETLIDKLSPTEICAGLYSVIEALAFLNDRGSICHNNICQTSIFVASDGTWKVGGLEYMRRFADVTGTFLQRTKDLRFKGAISPEEQAGKFEKSPLYAHSRDAYSFGVFAEYLLEYLSPLGECDKCSTFEYRIREEFLNPDPKLRPKFNSLLQDPLFSDDYVSILNFLKKVTIKTEMEKKIFFSTVSEKLYSLPETTVATRLVHPLLSRFVLMDQNACELVIPHLLTPCKGAVGSRKPVFEPDEINPLLTEDIFRRYVVPEIFKIFQVRDAHIRMVLLRHFADYVHLMTKSTLTTLFPQLLLGLRDCNDDLVAMTLHAVADLVPLMGGDIVIGAKRNRIFTEGTPKVI
;
A
#
# COMPACT_ATOMS: atom_id res chain seq x y z
N LEU A 1 -12.40 17.14 -11.83
CA LEU A 1 -11.15 16.37 -11.95
C LEU A 1 -9.96 17.08 -11.31
N LYS A 2 -9.52 18.24 -11.81
CA LYS A 2 -8.30 18.93 -11.33
C LYS A 2 -8.28 19.30 -9.84
N THR A 3 -9.44 19.40 -9.18
CA THR A 3 -9.58 19.88 -7.79
C THR A 3 -9.74 18.77 -6.76
N LEU A 4 -10.07 17.54 -7.16
CA LEU A 4 -10.27 16.43 -6.22
C LEU A 4 -8.92 15.80 -5.87
N LYS A 5 -8.54 15.88 -4.60
CA LYS A 5 -7.30 15.27 -4.09
C LYS A 5 -7.67 14.29 -2.98
N HIS A 6 -7.64 13.00 -3.33
CA HIS A 6 -7.81 11.91 -2.38
C HIS A 6 -6.97 10.71 -2.84
N PRO A 7 -6.27 9.99 -1.95
CA PRO A 7 -5.43 8.86 -2.33
C PRO A 7 -6.17 7.78 -3.12
N SER A 8 -7.43 7.53 -2.78
CA SER A 8 -8.27 6.49 -3.40
C SER A 8 -9.18 6.99 -4.53
N ILE A 9 -8.96 8.21 -5.05
CA ILE A 9 -9.62 8.71 -6.27
C ILE A 9 -8.59 8.74 -7.40
N LEU A 10 -8.96 8.28 -8.58
CA LEU A 10 -8.06 8.20 -9.73
C LEU A 10 -7.49 9.58 -10.07
N LYS A 11 -6.16 9.70 -9.99
CA LYS A 11 -5.46 10.95 -10.21
C LYS A 11 -5.46 11.32 -11.69
N PHE A 12 -6.13 12.42 -12.01
CA PHE A 12 -6.03 13.09 -13.30
C PHE A 12 -4.66 13.78 -13.44
N LEU A 13 -3.98 13.56 -14.57
CA LEU A 13 -2.70 14.20 -14.90
C LEU A 13 -2.86 15.25 -15.98
N ALA A 14 -3.50 14.91 -17.11
CA ALA A 14 -3.63 15.82 -18.24
C ALA A 14 -4.86 15.53 -19.10
N TYR A 15 -5.25 16.51 -19.89
CA TYR A 15 -6.27 16.39 -20.92
C TYR A 15 -5.67 16.88 -22.23
N ILE A 16 -5.71 16.04 -23.26
CA ILE A 16 -5.20 16.36 -24.59
C ILE A 16 -6.38 16.30 -25.54
N LYS A 17 -6.55 17.34 -26.34
CA LYS A 17 -7.60 17.42 -27.36
C LYS A 17 -6.95 17.72 -28.70
N ASN A 18 -7.14 16.82 -29.65
CA ASN A 18 -6.82 17.02 -31.05
C ASN A 18 -8.11 17.33 -31.84
N SER A 19 -8.03 17.46 -33.16
CA SER A 19 -9.20 17.69 -34.03
C SER A 19 -10.30 16.67 -33.81
N ASP A 20 -9.93 15.39 -33.70
CA ASP A 20 -10.87 14.27 -33.72
C ASP A 20 -10.92 13.47 -32.42
N GLU A 21 -9.94 13.66 -31.53
CA GLU A 21 -9.78 12.83 -30.34
C GLU A 21 -9.62 13.64 -29.05
N LYS A 22 -10.10 13.06 -27.97
CA LYS A 22 -10.01 13.60 -26.61
C LYS A 22 -9.42 12.53 -25.70
N TRP A 23 -8.24 12.81 -25.17
CA TRP A 23 -7.50 11.91 -24.30
C TRP A 23 -7.50 12.44 -22.88
N VAL A 24 -7.78 11.56 -21.92
CA VAL A 24 -7.60 11.83 -20.49
C VAL A 24 -6.43 10.99 -20.01
N ILE A 25 -5.40 11.66 -19.51
CA ILE A 25 -4.20 11.02 -18.99
C ILE A 25 -4.32 10.95 -17.46
N THR A 26 -4.15 9.76 -16.89
CA THR A 26 -4.24 9.51 -15.44
C THR A 26 -2.93 8.91 -14.92
N GLU A 27 -2.83 8.75 -13.60
CA GLU A 27 -1.83 7.84 -13.04
C GLU A 27 -1.98 6.42 -13.64
N ARG A 28 -0.89 5.66 -13.63
CA ARG A 28 -0.87 4.30 -14.16
C ARG A 28 -1.70 3.40 -13.26
N VAL A 29 -2.77 2.84 -13.81
CA VAL A 29 -3.67 1.90 -13.13
C VAL A 29 -4.09 0.77 -14.07
N VAL A 30 -4.65 -0.28 -13.50
CA VAL A 30 -5.21 -1.44 -14.21
C VAL A 30 -6.69 -1.60 -13.79
N PRO A 31 -7.64 -1.91 -14.70
CA PRO A 31 -9.03 -2.13 -14.33
C PRO A 31 -9.19 -3.29 -13.34
N LEU A 32 -10.02 -3.14 -12.29
CA LEU A 32 -10.22 -4.15 -11.25
C LEU A 32 -10.67 -5.49 -11.82
N GLU A 33 -11.58 -5.47 -12.80
CA GLU A 33 -12.10 -6.67 -13.48
C GLU A 33 -11.02 -7.60 -14.03
N THR A 34 -9.85 -7.06 -14.40
CA THR A 34 -8.73 -7.88 -14.94
C THR A 34 -7.87 -8.53 -13.86
N LEU A 35 -8.07 -8.13 -12.59
CA LEU A 35 -7.27 -8.53 -11.44
C LEU A 35 -8.07 -9.25 -10.36
N ILE A 36 -9.40 -9.11 -10.33
CA ILE A 36 -10.23 -9.53 -9.19
C ILE A 36 -10.02 -10.99 -8.79
N ASP A 37 -9.94 -11.91 -9.76
CA ASP A 37 -9.72 -13.35 -9.53
C ASP A 37 -8.32 -13.69 -8.97
N LYS A 38 -7.39 -12.73 -9.02
CA LYS A 38 -6.00 -12.90 -8.57
C LYS A 38 -5.75 -12.27 -7.21
N LEU A 39 -6.70 -11.51 -6.68
CA LEU A 39 -6.57 -10.83 -5.40
C LEU A 39 -6.96 -11.79 -4.27
N SER A 40 -6.21 -11.77 -3.18
CA SER A 40 -6.62 -12.43 -1.95
C SER A 40 -7.84 -11.72 -1.34
N PRO A 41 -8.66 -12.42 -0.55
CA PRO A 41 -9.80 -11.79 0.13
C PRO A 41 -9.42 -10.59 0.99
N THR A 42 -8.26 -10.67 1.66
CA THR A 42 -7.69 -9.58 2.47
C THR A 42 -7.32 -8.34 1.64
N GLU A 43 -6.81 -8.53 0.41
CA GLU A 43 -6.58 -7.42 -0.53
C GLU A 43 -7.89 -6.81 -1.04
N ILE A 44 -8.92 -7.62 -1.25
CA ILE A 44 -10.26 -7.16 -1.62
C ILE A 44 -10.87 -6.34 -0.48
N CYS A 45 -10.74 -6.77 0.78
CA CYS A 45 -11.15 -5.98 1.95
C CYS A 45 -10.45 -4.61 2.00
N ALA A 46 -9.13 -4.54 1.81
CA ALA A 46 -8.41 -3.26 1.76
C ALA A 46 -8.83 -2.39 0.57
N GLY A 47 -9.16 -3.02 -0.57
CA GLY A 47 -9.69 -2.37 -1.75
C GLY A 47 -11.06 -1.74 -1.50
N LEU A 48 -12.00 -2.51 -0.94
CA LEU A 48 -13.31 -2.05 -0.50
C LEU A 48 -13.20 -0.88 0.48
N TYR A 49 -12.31 -0.99 1.48
CA TYR A 49 -12.05 0.10 2.41
C TYR A 49 -11.62 1.39 1.69
N SER A 50 -10.72 1.28 0.70
CA SER A 50 -10.26 2.42 -0.11
C SER A 50 -11.41 3.09 -0.89
N VAL A 51 -12.35 2.30 -1.41
CA VAL A 51 -13.55 2.81 -2.10
C VAL A 51 -14.50 3.50 -1.12
N ILE A 52 -14.73 2.91 0.05
CA ILE A 52 -15.56 3.50 1.11
C ILE A 52 -14.98 4.84 1.56
N GLU A 53 -13.66 4.94 1.77
CA GLU A 53 -13.00 6.20 2.10
C GLU A 53 -13.18 7.27 1.02
N ALA A 54 -12.99 6.90 -0.25
CA ALA A 54 -13.22 7.81 -1.37
C ALA A 54 -14.65 8.32 -1.42
N LEU A 55 -15.63 7.43 -1.22
CA LEU A 55 -17.05 7.78 -1.26
C LEU A 55 -17.48 8.60 -0.04
N ALA A 56 -16.96 8.29 1.15
CA ALA A 56 -17.16 9.11 2.34
C ALA A 56 -16.58 10.51 2.14
N PHE A 57 -15.37 10.63 1.56
CA PHE A 57 -14.77 11.91 1.22
C PHE A 57 -15.63 12.70 0.21
N LEU A 58 -16.05 12.08 -0.89
CA LEU A 58 -16.88 12.73 -1.92
C LEU A 58 -18.21 13.22 -1.36
N ASN A 59 -18.91 12.37 -0.60
CA ASN A 59 -20.24 12.67 -0.09
C ASN A 59 -20.20 13.65 1.09
N ASP A 60 -19.44 13.34 2.15
CA ASP A 60 -19.48 14.11 3.40
C ASP A 60 -18.61 15.38 3.38
N ARG A 61 -17.48 15.38 2.65
CA ARG A 61 -16.62 16.57 2.54
C ARG A 61 -16.82 17.33 1.24
N GLY A 62 -17.09 16.61 0.15
CA GLY A 62 -17.24 17.19 -1.18
C GLY A 62 -18.66 17.64 -1.51
N SER A 63 -19.68 17.11 -0.83
CA SER A 63 -21.09 17.21 -1.23
C SER A 63 -21.28 16.84 -2.72
N ILE A 64 -20.60 15.78 -3.16
CA ILE A 64 -20.57 15.28 -4.54
C ILE A 64 -21.04 13.83 -4.58
N CYS A 65 -21.96 13.52 -5.50
CA CYS A 65 -22.31 12.15 -5.85
C CYS A 65 -21.44 11.67 -7.02
N HIS A 66 -21.01 10.42 -6.97
CA HIS A 66 -20.41 9.71 -8.08
C HIS A 66 -21.42 9.33 -9.17
N ASN A 67 -22.61 8.89 -8.76
CA ASN A 67 -23.75 8.45 -9.57
C ASN A 67 -23.57 7.17 -10.41
N ASN A 68 -22.40 6.53 -10.41
CA ASN A 68 -22.13 5.32 -11.22
C ASN A 68 -21.06 4.38 -10.61
N ILE A 69 -21.09 4.13 -9.29
CA ILE A 69 -20.14 3.16 -8.72
C ILE A 69 -20.48 1.76 -9.21
N CYS A 70 -19.48 1.10 -9.78
CA CYS A 70 -19.56 -0.25 -10.34
C CYS A 70 -18.15 -0.81 -10.62
N GLN A 71 -18.04 -2.08 -10.99
CA GLN A 71 -16.77 -2.75 -11.28
C GLN A 71 -15.88 -1.97 -12.26
N THR A 72 -16.45 -1.45 -13.35
CA THR A 72 -15.71 -0.71 -14.40
C THR A 72 -15.24 0.68 -13.96
N SER A 73 -15.79 1.18 -12.85
CA SER A 73 -15.36 2.46 -12.26
C SER A 73 -14.19 2.29 -11.29
N ILE A 74 -13.76 1.06 -10.97
CA ILE A 74 -12.68 0.80 -10.01
C ILE A 74 -11.42 0.33 -10.73
N PHE A 75 -10.31 0.96 -10.37
CA PHE A 75 -8.98 0.65 -10.91
C PHE A 75 -8.00 0.35 -9.78
N VAL A 76 -6.93 -0.36 -10.06
CA VAL A 76 -5.89 -0.73 -9.10
C VAL A 76 -4.57 -0.09 -9.53
N ALA A 77 -3.96 0.68 -8.64
CA ALA A 77 -2.63 1.26 -8.86
C ALA A 77 -1.53 0.22 -8.62
N SER A 78 -0.29 0.55 -9.00
CA SER A 78 0.86 -0.37 -8.88
C SER A 78 1.16 -0.80 -7.43
N ASP A 79 0.79 0.04 -6.46
CA ASP A 79 0.92 -0.24 -5.02
C ASP A 79 -0.22 -1.11 -4.46
N GLY A 80 -1.23 -1.43 -5.28
CA GLY A 80 -2.44 -2.16 -4.86
C GLY A 80 -3.58 -1.30 -4.35
N THR A 81 -3.40 0.01 -4.25
CA THR A 81 -4.48 0.90 -3.80
C THR A 81 -5.57 0.94 -4.87
N TRP A 82 -6.82 0.68 -4.46
CA TRP A 82 -7.98 0.84 -5.33
C TRP A 82 -8.33 2.32 -5.51
N LYS A 83 -8.67 2.69 -6.74
CA LYS A 83 -8.90 4.05 -7.21
C LYS A 83 -10.28 4.13 -7.83
N VAL A 84 -11.11 5.03 -7.32
CA VAL A 84 -12.41 5.37 -7.91
C VAL A 84 -12.17 6.26 -9.14
N GLY A 85 -12.46 5.72 -10.33
CA GLY A 85 -12.54 6.38 -11.64
C GLY A 85 -13.99 6.67 -12.03
N GLY A 86 -14.36 6.61 -13.32
CA GLY A 86 -15.76 6.80 -13.76
C GLY A 86 -16.37 8.19 -13.49
N LEU A 87 -15.51 9.21 -13.48
CA LEU A 87 -15.78 10.52 -12.90
C LEU A 87 -16.66 11.45 -13.77
N GLU A 88 -17.05 11.03 -14.96
CA GLU A 88 -17.88 11.78 -15.93
C GLU A 88 -19.30 12.08 -15.42
N TYR A 89 -19.84 11.21 -14.56
CA TYR A 89 -21.17 11.35 -13.96
C TYR A 89 -21.17 12.09 -12.63
N MET A 90 -20.01 12.46 -12.11
CA MET A 90 -19.95 13.16 -10.83
C MET A 90 -20.66 14.51 -10.87
N ARG A 91 -21.47 14.80 -9.87
CA ARG A 91 -22.17 16.08 -9.71
C ARG A 91 -22.26 16.46 -8.24
N ARG A 92 -22.20 17.76 -7.94
CA ARG A 92 -22.54 18.24 -6.59
C ARG A 92 -23.99 17.91 -6.28
N PHE A 93 -24.32 17.67 -5.02
CA PHE A 93 -25.66 17.29 -4.59
C PHE A 93 -26.73 18.27 -5.10
N ALA A 94 -26.45 19.57 -5.03
CA ALA A 94 -27.35 20.63 -5.51
C ALA A 94 -27.50 20.67 -7.04
N ASP A 95 -26.55 20.11 -7.79
CA ASP A 95 -26.52 20.16 -9.25
C ASP A 95 -27.13 18.89 -9.90
N VAL A 96 -27.55 17.90 -9.11
CA VAL A 96 -28.20 16.68 -9.61
C VAL A 96 -29.67 16.97 -9.92
N THR A 97 -30.05 16.83 -11.18
CA THR A 97 -31.42 17.01 -11.65
C THR A 97 -32.00 15.73 -12.25
N GLY A 98 -33.33 15.59 -12.25
CA GLY A 98 -33.99 14.47 -12.92
C GLY A 98 -33.68 14.41 -14.42
N THR A 99 -33.49 15.56 -15.08
CA THR A 99 -33.08 15.64 -16.48
C THR A 99 -31.67 15.11 -16.71
N PHE A 100 -30.74 15.38 -15.78
CA PHE A 100 -29.40 14.81 -15.82
C PHE A 100 -29.43 13.28 -15.66
N LEU A 101 -30.16 12.79 -14.65
CA LEU A 101 -30.27 11.34 -14.39
C LEU A 101 -30.87 10.59 -15.58
N GLN A 102 -31.95 11.13 -16.17
CA GLN A 102 -32.59 10.53 -17.34
C GLN A 102 -31.66 10.50 -18.56
N ARG A 103 -30.89 11.56 -18.80
CA ARG A 103 -29.95 11.63 -19.94
C ARG A 103 -28.75 10.70 -19.81
N THR A 104 -28.33 10.40 -18.58
CA THR A 104 -27.16 9.56 -18.33
C THR A 104 -27.51 8.11 -17.98
N LYS A 105 -28.80 7.80 -17.80
CA LYS A 105 -29.28 6.47 -17.38
C LYS A 105 -28.75 5.34 -18.25
N ASP A 106 -28.84 5.48 -19.57
CA ASP A 106 -28.42 4.43 -20.52
C ASP A 106 -26.89 4.33 -20.70
N LEU A 107 -26.14 5.32 -20.23
CA LEU A 107 -24.67 5.35 -20.29
C LEU A 107 -24.01 4.81 -19.01
N ARG A 108 -24.79 4.71 -17.93
CA ARG A 108 -24.36 4.20 -16.63
C ARG A 108 -24.56 2.69 -16.55
N PHE A 109 -23.88 2.06 -15.59
CA PHE A 109 -24.04 0.64 -15.34
C PHE A 109 -25.48 0.36 -14.88
N LYS A 110 -26.20 -0.52 -15.59
CA LYS A 110 -27.63 -0.78 -15.33
C LYS A 110 -27.90 -1.22 -13.89
N GLY A 111 -27.03 -2.04 -13.31
CA GLY A 111 -27.15 -2.47 -11.91
C GLY A 111 -26.93 -1.35 -10.90
N ALA A 112 -26.22 -0.28 -11.25
CA ALA A 112 -25.97 0.86 -10.35
C ALA A 112 -27.15 1.84 -10.27
N ILE A 113 -28.18 1.68 -11.12
CA ILE A 113 -29.35 2.56 -11.14
C ILE A 113 -30.33 2.13 -10.05
N SER A 114 -30.59 3.01 -9.08
CA SER A 114 -31.44 2.69 -7.93
C SER A 114 -32.92 2.48 -8.28
N PRO A 115 -33.68 1.72 -7.49
CA PRO A 115 -35.07 1.36 -7.81
C PRO A 115 -35.97 2.58 -8.00
N GLU A 116 -35.78 3.62 -7.17
CA GLU A 116 -36.53 4.87 -7.31
C GLU A 116 -36.23 5.58 -8.63
N GLU A 117 -34.97 5.58 -9.08
CA GLU A 117 -34.56 6.16 -10.37
C GLU A 117 -35.08 5.34 -11.55
N GLN A 118 -35.14 4.01 -11.41
CA GLN A 118 -35.77 3.14 -12.39
C GLN A 118 -37.26 3.48 -12.55
N ALA A 119 -37.95 3.76 -11.45
CA ALA A 119 -39.35 4.21 -11.42
C ALA A 119 -39.56 5.69 -11.83
N GLY A 120 -38.51 6.38 -12.31
CA GLY A 120 -38.59 7.78 -12.75
C GLY A 120 -38.72 8.79 -11.59
N LYS A 121 -38.50 8.35 -10.35
CA LYS A 121 -38.46 9.18 -9.16
C LYS A 121 -37.01 9.46 -8.78
N PHE A 122 -36.75 10.53 -8.04
CA PHE A 122 -35.44 10.72 -7.43
C PHE A 122 -35.58 11.54 -6.16
N GLU A 123 -34.71 11.26 -5.20
CA GLU A 123 -34.62 12.04 -3.97
C GLU A 123 -33.91 13.37 -4.25
N LYS A 124 -34.65 14.46 -4.05
CA LYS A 124 -34.22 15.84 -4.32
C LYS A 124 -33.49 16.46 -3.14
N SER A 125 -33.73 15.95 -1.94
CA SER A 125 -33.14 16.48 -0.73
C SER A 125 -31.62 16.26 -0.74
N PRO A 126 -30.80 17.33 -0.59
CA PRO A 126 -29.36 17.19 -0.41
C PRO A 126 -28.98 16.32 0.79
N LEU A 127 -29.86 16.20 1.79
CA LEU A 127 -29.66 15.35 2.97
C LEU A 127 -29.51 13.87 2.64
N TYR A 128 -30.19 13.41 1.59
CA TYR A 128 -30.22 12.02 1.15
C TYR A 128 -29.56 11.83 -0.21
N ALA A 129 -28.80 12.82 -0.70
CA ALA A 129 -28.16 12.74 -2.01
C ALA A 129 -27.14 11.59 -2.09
N HIS A 130 -26.49 11.24 -0.98
CA HIS A 130 -25.54 10.11 -0.89
C HIS A 130 -26.19 8.75 -1.19
N SER A 131 -27.52 8.63 -1.02
CA SER A 131 -28.26 7.37 -1.15
C SER A 131 -28.16 6.70 -2.53
N ARG A 132 -27.90 7.48 -3.59
CA ARG A 132 -27.64 6.96 -4.94
C ARG A 132 -26.30 6.23 -5.01
N ASP A 133 -25.26 6.89 -4.50
CA ASP A 133 -23.93 6.28 -4.40
C ASP A 133 -23.99 5.06 -3.48
N ALA A 134 -24.70 5.16 -2.35
CA ALA A 134 -24.88 4.05 -1.41
C ALA A 134 -25.50 2.82 -2.09
N TYR A 135 -26.57 3.00 -2.88
CA TYR A 135 -27.16 1.89 -3.62
C TYR A 135 -26.19 1.28 -4.64
N SER A 136 -25.56 2.12 -5.47
CA SER A 136 -24.60 1.64 -6.47
C SER A 136 -23.39 0.93 -5.86
N PHE A 137 -22.92 1.41 -4.70
CA PHE A 137 -21.92 0.73 -3.90
C PHE A 137 -22.45 -0.58 -3.33
N GLY A 138 -23.69 -0.64 -2.86
CA GLY A 138 -24.31 -1.87 -2.37
C GLY A 138 -24.29 -2.97 -3.43
N VAL A 139 -24.63 -2.63 -4.68
CA VAL A 139 -24.58 -3.59 -5.80
C VAL A 139 -23.15 -4.03 -6.10
N PHE A 140 -22.20 -3.08 -6.08
CA PHE A 140 -20.78 -3.39 -6.27
C PHE A 140 -20.22 -4.27 -5.14
N ALA A 141 -20.57 -3.99 -3.89
CA ALA A 141 -20.13 -4.73 -2.72
C ALA A 141 -20.77 -6.12 -2.67
N GLU A 142 -22.04 -6.25 -3.06
CA GLU A 142 -22.74 -7.54 -3.17
C GLU A 142 -22.04 -8.46 -4.18
N TYR A 143 -21.63 -7.93 -5.33
CA TYR A 143 -20.79 -8.67 -6.27
C TYR A 143 -19.49 -9.18 -5.65
N LEU A 144 -18.87 -8.40 -4.75
CA LEU A 144 -17.60 -8.78 -4.14
C LEU A 144 -17.74 -9.82 -3.01
N LEU A 145 -18.95 -10.07 -2.50
CA LEU A 145 -19.17 -11.03 -1.41
C LEU A 145 -18.69 -12.44 -1.76
N GLU A 146 -18.80 -12.85 -3.03
CA GLU A 146 -18.35 -14.18 -3.47
C GLU A 146 -16.83 -14.39 -3.25
N TYR A 147 -16.03 -13.34 -3.46
CA TYR A 147 -14.57 -13.38 -3.25
C TYR A 147 -14.17 -13.22 -1.79
N LEU A 148 -15.09 -12.75 -0.93
CA LEU A 148 -14.87 -12.63 0.50
C LEU A 148 -15.26 -13.92 1.25
N SER A 149 -16.05 -14.80 0.62
CA SER A 149 -16.46 -16.08 1.20
C SER A 149 -15.32 -16.95 1.75
N PRO A 150 -14.08 -16.97 1.20
CA PRO A 150 -12.99 -17.76 1.76
C PRO A 150 -12.44 -17.24 3.09
N LEU A 151 -12.79 -16.01 3.50
CA LEU A 151 -12.54 -15.54 4.88
C LEU A 151 -13.42 -16.27 5.91
N GLY A 152 -14.32 -17.14 5.44
CA GLY A 152 -15.10 -18.10 6.21
C GLY A 152 -16.37 -17.51 6.82
N GLU A 153 -17.16 -18.41 7.43
CA GLU A 153 -18.31 -18.19 8.32
C GLU A 153 -17.94 -17.37 9.58
N CYS A 154 -17.18 -16.30 9.39
CA CYS A 154 -16.86 -15.35 10.44
C CYS A 154 -18.04 -14.39 10.55
N ASP A 155 -18.55 -14.19 11.77
CA ASP A 155 -19.61 -13.23 12.09
C ASP A 155 -19.40 -11.84 11.44
N LYS A 156 -18.13 -11.47 11.19
CA LYS A 156 -17.73 -10.24 10.49
C LYS A 156 -18.26 -10.17 9.05
N CYS A 157 -18.09 -11.23 8.26
CA CYS A 157 -18.53 -11.27 6.86
C CYS A 157 -20.05 -11.25 6.76
N SER A 158 -20.73 -12.03 7.62
CA SER A 158 -22.20 -12.07 7.70
C SER A 158 -22.79 -10.72 8.12
N THR A 159 -22.13 -10.01 9.05
CA THR A 159 -22.54 -8.65 9.45
C THR A 159 -22.42 -7.69 8.27
N PHE A 160 -21.30 -7.69 7.56
CA PHE A 160 -21.12 -6.82 6.39
C PHE A 160 -22.14 -7.15 5.28
N GLU A 161 -22.34 -8.43 4.98
CA GLU A 161 -23.34 -8.92 4.02
C GLU A 161 -24.76 -8.45 4.36
N TYR A 162 -25.16 -8.57 5.63
CA TYR A 162 -26.44 -8.03 6.11
C TYR A 162 -26.55 -6.53 5.85
N ARG A 163 -25.52 -5.76 6.19
CA ARG A 163 -25.52 -4.31 5.97
C ARG A 163 -25.63 -3.96 4.49
N ILE A 164 -24.95 -4.68 3.62
CA ILE A 164 -25.05 -4.46 2.18
C ILE A 164 -26.47 -4.73 1.69
N ARG A 165 -27.05 -5.89 2.01
CA ARG A 165 -28.37 -6.31 1.49
C ARG A 165 -29.55 -5.57 2.10
N GLU A 166 -29.53 -5.35 3.41
CA GLU A 166 -30.68 -4.81 4.14
C GLU A 166 -30.61 -3.28 4.31
N GLU A 167 -29.40 -2.69 4.40
CA GLU A 167 -29.22 -1.25 4.60
C GLU A 167 -28.88 -0.52 3.28
N PHE A 168 -27.79 -0.89 2.59
CA PHE A 168 -27.33 -0.16 1.39
C PHE A 168 -28.20 -0.40 0.16
N LEU A 169 -28.72 -1.63 0.01
CA LEU A 169 -29.65 -2.00 -1.06
C LEU A 169 -31.13 -1.74 -0.72
N ASN A 170 -31.40 -1.07 0.41
CA ASN A 170 -32.76 -0.76 0.83
C ASN A 170 -33.53 0.01 -0.27
N PRO A 171 -34.79 -0.36 -0.58
CA PRO A 171 -35.57 0.32 -1.61
C PRO A 171 -35.90 1.79 -1.25
N ASP A 172 -35.96 2.15 0.04
CA ASP A 172 -36.13 3.54 0.46
C ASP A 172 -34.76 4.25 0.56
N PRO A 173 -34.49 5.28 -0.28
CA PRO A 173 -33.23 6.02 -0.24
C PRO A 173 -32.96 6.70 1.11
N LYS A 174 -33.97 6.98 1.92
CA LYS A 174 -33.82 7.63 3.23
C LYS A 174 -33.27 6.70 4.30
N LEU A 175 -33.44 5.39 4.13
CA LEU A 175 -32.95 4.36 5.03
C LEU A 175 -31.50 3.94 4.70
N ARG A 176 -30.97 4.35 3.54
CA ARG A 176 -29.60 4.01 3.14
C ARG A 176 -28.57 4.80 3.96
N PRO A 177 -27.64 4.13 4.65
CA PRO A 177 -26.68 4.78 5.53
C PRO A 177 -25.59 5.54 4.75
N LYS A 178 -24.82 6.34 5.49
CA LYS A 178 -23.63 7.04 4.96
C LYS A 178 -22.41 6.14 5.00
N PHE A 179 -21.48 6.30 4.04
CA PHE A 179 -20.25 5.49 3.97
C PHE A 179 -19.38 5.50 5.23
N ASN A 180 -19.36 6.60 5.98
CA ASN A 180 -18.62 6.67 7.25
C ASN A 180 -19.06 5.60 8.26
N SER A 181 -20.29 5.09 8.18
CA SER A 181 -20.76 4.01 9.05
C SER A 181 -20.13 2.65 8.76
N LEU A 182 -19.54 2.46 7.57
CA LEU A 182 -18.82 1.23 7.19
C LEU A 182 -17.32 1.29 7.51
N LEU A 183 -16.73 2.46 7.73
CA LEU A 183 -15.28 2.56 8.00
C LEU A 183 -14.85 1.89 9.31
N GLN A 184 -15.80 1.63 10.21
CA GLN A 184 -15.58 0.91 11.48
C GLN A 184 -16.17 -0.49 11.47
N ASP A 185 -16.55 -0.99 10.28
CA ASP A 185 -17.15 -2.31 10.17
C ASP A 185 -16.15 -3.41 10.57
N PRO A 186 -16.58 -4.45 11.32
CA PRO A 186 -15.69 -5.54 11.73
C PRO A 186 -14.97 -6.24 10.57
N LEU A 187 -15.51 -6.22 9.35
CA LEU A 187 -14.83 -6.75 8.17
C LEU A 187 -13.43 -6.15 7.98
N PHE A 188 -13.23 -4.88 8.34
CA PHE A 188 -11.98 -4.15 8.15
C PHE A 188 -11.04 -4.19 9.37
N SER A 189 -11.36 -5.03 10.36
CA SER A 189 -10.54 -5.24 11.56
C SER A 189 -9.34 -6.18 11.34
N ASP A 190 -9.14 -6.67 10.12
CA ASP A 190 -8.02 -7.51 9.72
C ASP A 190 -6.67 -6.78 9.92
N ASP A 191 -5.66 -7.53 10.37
CA ASP A 191 -4.35 -6.98 10.71
C ASP A 191 -3.70 -6.29 9.49
N TYR A 192 -3.77 -6.87 8.30
CA TYR A 192 -3.22 -6.25 7.09
C TYR A 192 -3.91 -4.93 6.77
N VAL A 193 -5.24 -4.88 6.83
CA VAL A 193 -6.02 -3.66 6.58
C VAL A 193 -5.66 -2.58 7.61
N SER A 194 -5.55 -2.95 8.88
CA SER A 194 -5.21 -2.03 9.96
C SER A 194 -3.80 -1.44 9.81
N ILE A 195 -2.82 -2.28 9.47
CA ILE A 195 -1.41 -1.90 9.25
C ILE A 195 -1.31 -0.95 8.05
N LEU A 196 -1.88 -1.33 6.92
CA LEU A 196 -1.83 -0.52 5.70
C LEU A 196 -2.47 0.87 5.92
N ASN A 197 -3.61 0.92 6.60
CA ASN A 197 -4.30 2.16 6.91
C ASN A 197 -3.51 3.07 7.84
N PHE A 198 -2.84 2.49 8.86
CA PHE A 198 -1.97 3.25 9.74
C PHE A 198 -0.79 3.85 8.97
N LEU A 199 -0.07 3.02 8.19
CA LEU A 199 1.10 3.45 7.42
C LEU A 199 0.75 4.53 6.39
N LYS A 200 -0.38 4.41 5.69
CA LYS A 200 -0.88 5.44 4.76
C LYS A 200 -1.13 6.80 5.43
N LYS A 201 -1.41 6.80 6.73
CA LYS A 201 -1.76 8.00 7.52
C LYS A 201 -0.67 8.36 8.53
N VAL A 202 0.51 7.73 8.47
CA VAL A 202 1.56 7.88 9.49
C VAL A 202 1.95 9.35 9.74
N THR A 203 1.91 10.19 8.70
CA THR A 203 2.27 11.62 8.78
C THR A 203 1.29 12.47 9.58
N ILE A 204 0.05 12.02 9.74
CA ILE A 204 -0.99 12.73 10.49
C ILE A 204 -1.27 12.09 11.85
N LYS A 205 -0.52 11.04 12.20
CA LYS A 205 -0.60 10.37 13.50
C LYS A 205 0.23 11.11 14.54
N THR A 206 -0.27 11.10 15.77
CA THR A 206 0.47 11.63 16.93
C THR A 206 1.64 10.72 17.29
N GLU A 207 2.64 11.27 17.97
CA GLU A 207 3.81 10.49 18.44
C GLU A 207 3.40 9.33 19.37
N MET A 208 2.35 9.53 20.18
CA MET A 208 1.82 8.47 21.05
C MET A 208 1.16 7.35 20.25
N GLU A 209 0.36 7.67 19.23
CA GLU A 209 -0.22 6.66 18.33
C GLU A 209 0.86 5.88 17.58
N LYS A 210 1.91 6.55 17.09
CA LYS A 210 3.05 5.91 16.42
C LYS A 210 3.79 4.97 17.34
N LYS A 211 4.08 5.40 18.57
CA LYS A 211 4.75 4.55 19.57
C LYS A 211 3.97 3.26 19.84
N ILE A 212 2.66 3.38 20.09
CA ILE A 212 1.79 2.21 20.34
C ILE A 212 1.73 1.29 19.12
N PHE A 213 1.63 1.86 17.92
CA PHE A 213 1.60 1.07 16.70
C PHE A 213 2.91 0.32 16.47
N PHE A 214 4.06 1.02 16.47
CA PHE A 214 5.35 0.39 16.19
C PHE A 214 5.78 -0.61 17.27
N SER A 215 5.31 -0.47 18.51
CA SER A 215 5.56 -1.46 19.56
C SER A 215 4.72 -2.74 19.45
N THR A 216 3.68 -2.78 18.62
CA THR A 216 2.76 -3.92 18.52
C THR A 216 2.67 -4.52 17.12
N VAL A 217 3.11 -3.79 16.10
CA VAL A 217 2.94 -4.19 14.70
C VAL A 217 3.81 -5.35 14.26
N SER A 218 4.97 -5.58 14.89
CA SER A 218 5.93 -6.61 14.46
C SER A 218 5.36 -8.03 14.56
N GLU A 219 4.64 -8.35 15.63
CA GLU A 219 3.95 -9.64 15.80
C GLU A 219 2.88 -9.85 14.73
N LYS A 220 2.10 -8.80 14.43
CA LYS A 220 1.07 -8.82 13.39
C LYS A 220 1.67 -8.97 12.00
N LEU A 221 2.76 -8.26 11.70
CA LEU A 221 3.50 -8.43 10.43
C LEU A 221 4.02 -9.85 10.28
N TYR A 222 4.47 -10.45 11.39
CA TYR A 222 5.02 -11.78 11.41
C TYR A 222 3.95 -12.87 11.18
N SER A 223 2.71 -12.64 11.59
CA SER A 223 1.58 -13.56 11.35
C SER A 223 1.05 -13.52 9.91
N LEU A 224 1.28 -12.42 9.19
CA LEU A 224 0.84 -12.28 7.79
C LEU A 224 1.65 -13.18 6.83
N PRO A 225 1.05 -13.60 5.69
CA PRO A 225 1.79 -14.26 4.63
C PRO A 225 2.93 -13.37 4.11
N GLU A 226 4.14 -13.92 3.97
CA GLU A 226 5.31 -13.15 3.53
C GLU A 226 5.12 -12.51 2.15
N THR A 227 4.35 -13.14 1.27
CA THR A 227 3.98 -12.59 -0.04
C THR A 227 3.14 -11.31 0.08
N THR A 228 2.22 -11.25 1.04
CA THR A 228 1.40 -10.07 1.33
C THR A 228 2.27 -8.95 1.88
N VAL A 229 3.15 -9.26 2.85
CA VAL A 229 4.10 -8.29 3.39
C VAL A 229 5.00 -7.74 2.26
N ALA A 230 5.56 -8.62 1.44
CA ALA A 230 6.48 -8.27 0.37
C ALA A 230 5.88 -7.38 -0.72
N THR A 231 4.68 -7.73 -1.18
CA THR A 231 4.05 -7.05 -2.32
C THR A 231 3.30 -5.79 -1.94
N ARG A 232 2.84 -5.67 -0.68
CA ARG A 232 1.97 -4.57 -0.24
C ARG A 232 2.54 -3.71 0.88
N LEU A 233 3.36 -4.28 1.77
CA LEU A 233 3.80 -3.58 3.00
C LEU A 233 5.28 -3.17 2.99
N VAL A 234 6.15 -3.80 2.20
CA VAL A 234 7.58 -3.41 2.12
C VAL A 234 7.75 -1.94 1.76
N HIS A 235 7.07 -1.46 0.70
CA HIS A 235 7.19 -0.07 0.28
C HIS A 235 6.73 0.94 1.36
N PRO A 236 5.52 0.82 1.96
CA PRO A 236 5.12 1.74 3.02
C PRO A 236 5.94 1.61 4.30
N LEU A 237 6.42 0.41 4.67
CA LEU A 237 7.33 0.19 5.81
C LEU A 237 8.71 0.82 5.58
N LEU A 238 9.18 0.87 4.35
CA LEU A 238 10.43 1.56 3.96
C LEU A 238 10.20 3.00 3.48
N SER A 239 9.01 3.56 3.72
CA SER A 239 8.75 4.95 3.36
C SER A 239 9.60 5.89 4.21
N ARG A 240 9.91 7.07 3.65
CA ARG A 240 10.71 8.10 4.33
C ARG A 240 10.23 8.39 5.76
N PHE A 241 8.91 8.49 5.96
CA PHE A 241 8.35 8.86 7.25
C PHE A 241 8.46 7.75 8.30
N VAL A 242 8.48 6.48 7.87
CA VAL A 242 8.71 5.35 8.76
C VAL A 242 10.20 5.23 9.08
N LEU A 243 11.07 5.39 8.08
CA LEU A 243 12.54 5.38 8.27
C LEU A 243 13.09 6.59 9.04
N MET A 244 12.27 7.60 9.31
CA MET A 244 12.60 8.73 10.17
C MET A 244 11.99 8.62 11.58
N ASP A 245 11.16 7.59 11.84
CA ASP A 245 10.57 7.34 13.15
C ASP A 245 11.48 6.43 13.97
N GLN A 246 11.86 6.88 15.17
CA GLN A 246 12.78 6.13 16.02
C GLN A 246 12.19 4.77 16.45
N ASN A 247 10.91 4.71 16.81
CA ASN A 247 10.28 3.47 17.25
C ASN A 247 10.20 2.47 16.09
N ALA A 248 9.91 2.94 14.87
CA ALA A 248 9.93 2.07 13.70
C ALA A 248 11.34 1.52 13.43
N CYS A 249 12.36 2.39 13.49
CA CYS A 249 13.76 2.02 13.27
C CYS A 249 14.28 1.00 14.29
N GLU A 250 13.80 1.05 15.54
CA GLU A 250 14.20 0.13 16.61
C GLU A 250 13.38 -1.16 16.62
N LEU A 251 12.05 -1.07 16.41
CA LEU A 251 11.12 -2.17 16.71
C LEU A 251 10.60 -2.90 15.47
N VAL A 252 10.75 -2.33 14.27
CA VAL A 252 10.16 -2.89 13.04
C VAL A 252 11.21 -3.13 11.95
N ILE A 253 12.08 -2.14 11.70
CA ILE A 253 13.07 -2.20 10.64
C ILE A 253 14.05 -3.39 10.78
N PRO A 254 14.51 -3.81 11.98
CA PRO A 254 15.37 -4.98 12.11
C PRO A 254 14.71 -6.26 11.58
N HIS A 255 13.42 -6.48 11.88
CA HIS A 255 12.67 -7.64 11.38
C HIS A 255 12.51 -7.64 9.85
N LEU A 256 12.42 -6.44 9.26
CA LEU A 256 12.24 -6.28 7.82
C LEU A 256 13.56 -6.37 7.05
N LEU A 257 14.64 -5.82 7.59
CA LEU A 257 15.95 -5.72 6.92
C LEU A 257 16.89 -6.90 7.21
N THR A 258 16.55 -7.77 8.16
CA THR A 258 17.26 -9.04 8.38
C THR A 258 16.49 -10.18 7.70
N PRO A 259 17.00 -10.75 6.59
CA PRO A 259 16.32 -11.84 5.88
C PRO A 259 16.42 -13.18 6.64
N CYS A 260 15.42 -14.06 6.47
CA CYS A 260 15.39 -15.37 7.10
C CYS A 260 16.43 -16.32 6.49
N LYS A 261 17.44 -16.69 7.28
CA LYS A 261 18.48 -17.66 6.90
C LYS A 261 17.99 -19.08 7.23
N GLY A 262 17.29 -19.75 6.31
CA GLY A 262 16.73 -21.08 6.56
C GLY A 262 16.19 -21.77 5.31
N ALA A 263 16.10 -23.11 5.36
CA ALA A 263 15.58 -23.90 4.26
C ALA A 263 14.08 -23.62 4.02
N VAL A 264 13.71 -23.40 2.76
CA VAL A 264 12.33 -23.23 2.31
C VAL A 264 11.49 -24.44 2.78
N GLY A 265 10.47 -24.19 3.61
CA GLY A 265 9.52 -25.23 4.03
C GLY A 265 9.55 -25.64 5.51
N SER A 266 10.45 -25.09 6.34
CA SER A 266 10.33 -25.24 7.80
C SER A 266 9.16 -24.41 8.35
N ARG A 267 8.42 -24.96 9.32
CA ARG A 267 7.37 -24.21 10.04
C ARG A 267 7.96 -22.93 10.61
N LYS A 268 7.35 -21.78 10.32
CA LYS A 268 7.77 -20.47 10.84
C LYS A 268 7.78 -20.53 12.38
N PRO A 269 8.90 -20.17 13.04
CA PRO A 269 8.99 -20.23 14.50
C PRO A 269 7.99 -19.26 15.12
N VAL A 270 7.69 -19.43 16.41
CA VAL A 270 6.82 -18.50 17.15
C VAL A 270 7.50 -17.13 17.22
N PHE A 271 6.72 -16.05 17.28
CA PHE A 271 7.27 -14.71 17.44
C PHE A 271 7.93 -14.55 18.82
N GLU A 272 9.19 -14.12 18.85
CA GLU A 272 9.96 -13.92 20.09
C GLU A 272 10.22 -12.42 20.30
N PRO A 273 9.58 -11.74 21.27
CA PRO A 273 9.58 -10.27 21.37
C PRO A 273 10.95 -9.60 21.48
N ASP A 274 11.92 -10.28 22.09
CA ASP A 274 13.27 -9.73 22.34
C ASP A 274 14.30 -10.15 21.27
N GLU A 275 13.88 -10.91 20.25
CA GLU A 275 14.73 -11.37 19.16
C GLU A 275 14.33 -10.76 17.82
N ILE A 276 15.28 -10.77 16.86
CA ILE A 276 14.94 -10.44 15.48
C ILE A 276 14.14 -11.60 14.90
N ASN A 277 12.89 -11.32 14.53
CA ASN A 277 11.98 -12.20 13.81
C ASN A 277 11.92 -11.83 12.31
N PRO A 278 12.74 -12.44 11.43
CA PRO A 278 12.73 -12.12 9.99
C PRO A 278 11.36 -12.26 9.35
N LEU A 279 10.91 -11.22 8.66
CA LEU A 279 9.59 -11.22 8.00
C LEU A 279 9.59 -11.98 6.67
N LEU A 280 10.72 -12.02 5.98
CA LEU A 280 10.83 -12.47 4.59
C LEU A 280 11.99 -13.47 4.41
N THR A 281 11.75 -14.50 3.59
CA THR A 281 12.82 -15.36 3.07
C THR A 281 13.80 -14.60 2.16
N GLU A 282 15.02 -15.11 2.00
CA GLU A 282 16.04 -14.47 1.15
C GLU A 282 15.59 -14.26 -0.31
N ASP A 283 14.81 -15.19 -0.88
CA ASP A 283 14.30 -15.07 -2.26
C ASP A 283 13.31 -13.90 -2.39
N ILE A 284 12.33 -13.84 -1.49
CA ILE A 284 11.35 -12.76 -1.46
C ILE A 284 12.03 -11.43 -1.14
N PHE A 285 12.96 -11.41 -0.19
CA PHE A 285 13.75 -10.23 0.13
C PHE A 285 14.50 -9.71 -1.09
N ARG A 286 15.21 -10.58 -1.81
CA ARG A 286 15.94 -10.24 -3.04
C ARG A 286 15.01 -9.63 -4.10
N ARG A 287 13.79 -10.16 -4.22
CA ARG A 287 12.82 -9.72 -5.23
C ARG A 287 12.12 -8.40 -4.89
N TYR A 288 11.78 -8.17 -3.62
CA TYR A 288 10.91 -7.05 -3.23
C TYR A 288 11.60 -5.98 -2.38
N VAL A 289 12.58 -6.34 -1.55
CA VAL A 289 13.26 -5.40 -0.65
C VAL A 289 14.50 -4.79 -1.28
N VAL A 290 15.35 -5.59 -1.93
CA VAL A 290 16.58 -5.08 -2.58
C VAL A 290 16.31 -3.95 -3.58
N PRO A 291 15.31 -4.01 -4.47
CA PRO A 291 15.00 -2.90 -5.38
C PRO A 291 14.57 -1.61 -4.67
N GLU A 292 13.88 -1.72 -3.53
CA GLU A 292 13.47 -0.56 -2.72
C GLU A 292 14.67 0.04 -2.00
N ILE A 293 15.47 -0.77 -1.30
CA ILE A 293 16.72 -0.33 -0.65
C ILE A 293 17.62 0.38 -1.66
N PHE A 294 17.79 -0.18 -2.86
CA PHE A 294 18.62 0.42 -3.91
C PHE A 294 18.15 1.83 -4.29
N LYS A 295 16.83 2.07 -4.37
CA LYS A 295 16.28 3.42 -4.60
C LYS A 295 16.54 4.33 -3.40
N ILE A 296 16.36 3.82 -2.19
CA ILE A 296 16.50 4.60 -0.94
C ILE A 296 17.96 5.01 -0.71
N PHE A 297 18.95 4.19 -1.08
CA PHE A 297 20.37 4.58 -1.02
C PHE A 297 20.69 5.83 -1.85
N GLN A 298 19.91 6.16 -2.87
CA GLN A 298 20.10 7.39 -3.66
C GLN A 298 19.59 8.65 -2.95
N VAL A 299 18.81 8.50 -1.87
CA VAL A 299 18.31 9.61 -1.05
C VAL A 299 19.46 10.18 -0.23
N ARG A 300 19.64 11.51 -0.30
CA ARG A 300 20.66 12.26 0.46
C ARG A 300 20.12 12.69 1.82
N ASP A 301 19.80 11.71 2.65
CA ASP A 301 19.37 11.92 4.04
C ASP A 301 20.25 11.06 4.95
N ALA A 302 21.03 11.72 5.82
CA ALA A 302 22.05 11.06 6.63
C ALA A 302 21.43 10.05 7.62
N HIS A 303 20.26 10.37 8.19
CA HIS A 303 19.58 9.46 9.12
C HIS A 303 19.11 8.19 8.41
N ILE A 304 18.42 8.34 7.27
CA ILE A 304 17.97 7.19 6.47
C ILE A 304 19.15 6.34 6.02
N ARG A 305 20.25 6.98 5.61
CA ARG A 305 21.47 6.28 5.24
C ARG A 305 22.01 5.46 6.43
N MET A 306 22.07 6.04 7.62
CA MET A 306 22.49 5.33 8.83
C MET A 306 21.61 4.11 9.13
N VAL A 307 20.29 4.23 8.99
CA VAL A 307 19.36 3.10 9.19
C VAL A 307 19.68 1.95 8.24
N LEU A 308 19.90 2.23 6.94
CA LEU A 308 20.26 1.19 5.97
C LEU A 308 21.63 0.56 6.26
N LEU A 309 22.62 1.37 6.67
CA LEU A 309 23.98 0.90 6.94
C LEU A 309 24.07 0.00 8.18
N ARG A 310 23.25 0.25 9.21
CA ARG A 310 23.21 -0.58 10.43
C ARG A 310 22.90 -2.05 10.15
N HIS A 311 22.11 -2.33 9.12
CA HIS A 311 21.70 -3.68 8.72
C HIS A 311 22.42 -4.17 7.46
N PHE A 312 23.40 -3.43 6.94
CA PHE A 312 23.97 -3.69 5.62
C PHE A 312 24.58 -5.10 5.52
N ALA A 313 25.33 -5.52 6.55
CA ALA A 313 25.93 -6.84 6.64
C ALA A 313 24.89 -7.99 6.61
N ASP A 314 23.63 -7.72 7.02
CA ASP A 314 22.58 -8.72 7.08
C ASP A 314 22.02 -9.08 5.70
N TYR A 315 22.04 -8.15 4.74
CA TYR A 315 21.38 -8.33 3.44
C TYR A 315 22.27 -8.14 2.22
N VAL A 316 23.49 -7.60 2.37
CA VAL A 316 24.34 -7.25 1.22
C VAL A 316 24.67 -8.45 0.31
N HIS A 317 24.77 -9.66 0.87
CA HIS A 317 25.02 -10.90 0.12
C HIS A 317 23.87 -11.27 -0.83
N LEU A 318 22.68 -10.70 -0.63
CA LEU A 318 21.53 -10.90 -1.52
C LEU A 318 21.57 -10.01 -2.76
N MET A 319 22.46 -9.01 -2.81
CA MET A 319 22.61 -8.15 -3.97
C MET A 319 23.51 -8.80 -5.04
N THR A 320 23.14 -8.62 -6.31
CA THR A 320 23.99 -9.13 -7.41
C THR A 320 25.25 -8.28 -7.56
N LYS A 321 26.34 -8.84 -8.12
CA LYS A 321 27.56 -8.08 -8.41
C LYS A 321 27.30 -6.83 -9.28
N SER A 322 26.35 -6.91 -10.22
CA SER A 322 25.93 -5.74 -11.02
C SER A 322 25.29 -4.66 -10.15
N THR A 323 24.33 -5.04 -9.29
CA THR A 323 23.68 -4.13 -8.34
C THR A 323 24.70 -3.46 -7.43
N LEU A 324 25.62 -4.24 -6.85
CA LEU A 324 26.67 -3.75 -5.98
C LEU A 324 27.61 -2.78 -6.70
N THR A 325 27.97 -3.07 -7.94
CA THR A 325 28.80 -2.18 -8.77
C THR A 325 28.14 -0.82 -8.98
N THR A 326 26.81 -0.79 -9.17
CA THR A 326 26.06 0.47 -9.30
C THR A 326 25.83 1.16 -7.96
N LEU A 327 25.65 0.41 -6.88
CA LEU A 327 25.46 0.95 -5.52
C LEU A 327 26.75 1.56 -4.95
N PHE A 328 27.89 0.97 -5.26
CA PHE A 328 29.17 1.29 -4.64
C PHE A 328 29.53 2.79 -4.71
N PRO A 329 29.41 3.50 -5.86
CA PRO A 329 29.62 4.94 -5.90
C PRO A 329 28.69 5.74 -4.97
N GLN A 330 27.45 5.29 -4.75
CA GLN A 330 26.50 5.94 -3.82
C GLN A 330 26.89 5.71 -2.37
N LEU A 331 27.45 4.54 -2.07
CA LEU A 331 27.99 4.21 -0.75
C LEU A 331 29.19 5.10 -0.41
N LEU A 332 30.15 5.25 -1.34
CA LEU A 332 31.36 6.06 -1.17
C LEU A 332 31.08 7.54 -0.87
N LEU A 333 29.90 8.06 -1.18
CA LEU A 333 29.51 9.42 -0.78
C LEU A 333 29.53 9.60 0.75
N GLY A 334 29.18 8.55 1.51
CA GLY A 334 29.18 8.60 2.98
C GLY A 334 30.57 8.78 3.58
N LEU A 335 31.63 8.36 2.87
CA LEU A 335 33.03 8.57 3.30
C LEU A 335 33.48 10.03 3.20
N ARG A 336 32.71 10.87 2.50
CA ARG A 336 32.99 12.30 2.30
C ARG A 336 32.03 13.18 3.08
N ASP A 337 31.18 12.60 3.90
CA ASP A 337 30.23 13.34 4.73
C ASP A 337 30.95 14.01 5.91
N CYS A 338 30.32 15.03 6.52
CA CYS A 338 30.87 15.71 7.69
C CYS A 338 30.49 15.04 9.02
N ASN A 339 29.58 14.06 9.00
CA ASN A 339 29.20 13.27 10.16
C ASN A 339 30.11 12.04 10.31
N ASP A 340 30.95 12.03 11.35
CA ASP A 340 31.91 10.95 11.63
C ASP A 340 31.25 9.58 11.83
N ASP A 341 30.06 9.51 12.44
CA ASP A 341 29.33 8.25 12.63
C ASP A 341 28.92 7.64 11.28
N LEU A 342 28.51 8.50 10.35
CA LEU A 342 28.15 8.08 8.99
C LEU A 342 29.37 7.62 8.21
N VAL A 343 30.50 8.33 8.35
CA VAL A 343 31.78 7.92 7.74
C VAL A 343 32.19 6.55 8.27
N ALA A 344 32.17 6.35 9.59
CA ALA A 344 32.54 5.08 10.21
C ALA A 344 31.63 3.92 9.76
N MET A 345 30.31 4.11 9.79
CA MET A 345 29.37 3.09 9.32
C MET A 345 29.52 2.79 7.83
N THR A 346 29.82 3.79 7.02
CA THR A 346 30.09 3.61 5.59
C THR A 346 31.37 2.79 5.38
N LEU A 347 32.42 3.01 6.17
CA LEU A 347 33.66 2.20 6.11
C LEU A 347 33.39 0.73 6.43
N HIS A 348 32.56 0.44 7.43
CA HIS A 348 32.15 -0.94 7.74
C HIS A 348 31.42 -1.59 6.56
N ALA A 349 30.43 -0.91 5.99
CA ALA A 349 29.70 -1.41 4.82
C ALA A 349 30.62 -1.62 3.60
N VAL A 350 31.61 -0.75 3.39
CA VAL A 350 32.61 -0.92 2.33
C VAL A 350 33.47 -2.17 2.57
N ALA A 351 33.81 -2.48 3.83
CA ALA A 351 34.52 -3.70 4.17
C ALA A 351 33.70 -4.96 3.84
N ASP A 352 32.39 -4.93 4.10
CA ASP A 352 31.47 -6.05 3.78
C ASP A 352 31.36 -6.33 2.27
N LEU A 353 31.72 -5.37 1.41
CA LEU A 353 31.77 -5.57 -0.04
C LEU A 353 33.00 -6.33 -0.51
N VAL A 354 34.08 -6.38 0.27
CA VAL A 354 35.35 -7.00 -0.15
C VAL A 354 35.19 -8.49 -0.49
N PRO A 355 34.49 -9.33 0.32
CA PRO A 355 34.26 -10.73 -0.03
C PRO A 355 33.39 -10.92 -1.30
N LEU A 356 32.54 -9.94 -1.63
CA LEU A 356 31.56 -10.06 -2.72
C LEU A 356 32.07 -9.52 -4.06
N MET A 357 32.84 -8.44 -4.03
CA MET A 357 33.33 -7.73 -5.22
C MET A 357 34.84 -7.92 -5.45
N GLY A 358 35.58 -8.31 -4.41
CA GLY A 358 37.03 -8.39 -4.41
C GLY A 358 37.68 -7.05 -4.06
N GLY A 359 38.81 -7.11 -3.35
CA GLY A 359 39.52 -5.91 -2.90
C GLY A 359 40.06 -5.03 -4.04
N ASP A 360 40.25 -5.57 -5.24
CA ASP A 360 40.70 -4.78 -6.39
C ASP A 360 39.62 -3.80 -6.88
N ILE A 361 38.34 -4.16 -6.73
CA ILE A 361 37.24 -3.26 -7.08
C ILE A 361 36.99 -2.26 -5.95
N VAL A 362 37.04 -2.72 -4.70
CA VAL A 362 36.67 -1.91 -3.53
C VAL A 362 37.77 -0.93 -3.12
N ILE A 363 39.03 -1.39 -3.10
CA ILE A 363 40.19 -0.62 -2.63
C ILE A 363 41.07 -0.15 -3.80
N GLY A 364 41.04 -0.85 -4.94
CA GLY A 364 41.77 -0.52 -6.17
C GLY A 364 42.72 -1.64 -6.61
N ALA A 365 42.92 -1.78 -7.93
CA ALA A 365 43.57 -2.95 -8.55
C ALA A 365 45.12 -3.01 -8.44
N LYS A 366 45.78 -2.00 -7.87
CA LYS A 366 47.25 -1.95 -7.77
C LYS A 366 47.74 -2.27 -6.35
N ARG A 367 47.46 -3.48 -5.87
CA ARG A 367 47.85 -3.93 -4.52
C ARG A 367 49.12 -4.77 -4.56
N ASN A 368 50.05 -4.48 -3.65
CA ASN A 368 51.28 -5.24 -3.47
C ASN A 368 51.13 -6.17 -2.26
N ARG A 369 51.77 -7.35 -2.31
CA ARG A 369 51.86 -8.24 -1.13
C ARG A 369 52.81 -7.61 -0.11
N ILE A 370 52.26 -7.12 1.00
CA ILE A 370 53.03 -6.50 2.09
C ILE A 370 53.30 -7.52 3.22
N PHE A 371 52.34 -8.39 3.50
CA PHE A 371 52.43 -9.37 4.59
C PHE A 371 52.84 -10.75 4.08
N THR A 372 53.70 -11.43 4.85
CA THR A 372 54.09 -12.83 4.64
C THR A 372 53.13 -13.77 5.37
N GLU A 373 52.78 -14.91 4.79
CA GLU A 373 51.95 -15.93 5.44
C GLU A 373 52.74 -16.70 6.50
N GLY A 374 52.54 -16.36 7.77
CA GLY A 374 52.97 -17.19 8.89
C GLY A 374 51.79 -18.03 9.37
N THR A 375 51.65 -19.27 8.89
CA THR A 375 50.72 -20.22 9.52
C THR A 375 51.27 -20.60 10.89
N PRO A 376 50.47 -20.53 11.98
CA PRO A 376 50.87 -21.09 13.26
C PRO A 376 51.24 -22.56 13.04
N LYS A 377 52.42 -22.98 13.49
CA LYS A 377 52.76 -24.41 13.50
C LYS A 377 51.70 -25.09 14.35
N VAL A 378 50.96 -26.04 13.78
CA VAL A 378 50.10 -26.93 14.55
C VAL A 378 51.03 -27.68 15.51
N ILE A 379 50.93 -27.38 16.80
CA ILE A 379 51.70 -28.04 17.87
C ILE A 379 51.03 -29.37 18.19
#